data_AF-A0A830F8D3-F1
#
_entry.id   AF-A0A830F8D3-F1
#
_cell.length_a   1.000
_cell.length_b   1.000
_cell.length_c   1.000
_cell.angle_alpha   90.00
_cell.angle_beta   90.00
_cell.angle_gamma   90.00
#
_symmetry.space_group_name_H-M   'P 1'
#
loop_
_entity.id
_entity.type
_entity.pdbx_description
1 polymer ?
#
loop_
_entity_poly.entity_id
_entity_poly.type
_entity_poly.pdbx_seq_one_letter_code
_entity_poly.pdbx_strand_id
1 'polypeptide(L)'
;MKKPYRTLAAAVVLACVVLSLAVPAGLAAAGQNDQSQDYTLDELRQGGEQVSQLNPSKRRVGRLTSVSLLNYPTGPMSDFGGSDFKFLTPSTTVQRDRVMLYVNTYERNPSNLTVHKVYWEEGSQTVVRNGTKVEVPAAVNVTETTEEVAVSGDSETLVPVHLTSHYDDEVEVTMWVEGDRSNARWRFAHQTSETMRPVNLETAGAATWWGLTTFLFPAVFGVVIGWPIGYLLQETMLVGPMKDRRWWMKIGAAGGFVAIFVLWDGLASLLISLGPVTGIITFALTLGVVLDNESSVRKVLLRQLMTGDGIQEQDDVRALRTTQVKGQLARVIEHDGDHYLVAKGARRAFARAIAGAAKIEDWDRIEDNIPTSGGSSYAEEIHLDPRVDEPLDIVLPQINIAFPATEDITPKYIGRVALGSIAAVGIGAMVSWTAWGTPSYGWLALAPVFGALVIRPNNPRVRFEPASTMQMQAETRNTLLARDYAEGETNDELRRRNQKLEGQAQAERVELENERRKTATDEVLRSRGADPEAVGESEREAWKSARDEDKEADDEEERSS
;
A
#
# COMPACT_ATOMS: atom_id res chain seq x y z
N MET A 1 32.67 -15.71 3.32
CA MET A 1 31.64 -16.77 3.22
C MET A 1 30.56 -16.32 2.24
N LYS A 2 30.48 -16.92 1.04
CA LYS A 2 29.43 -16.58 0.04
C LYS A 2 28.11 -17.23 0.49
N LYS A 3 27.07 -16.40 0.68
CA LYS A 3 25.77 -16.79 1.25
C LYS A 3 25.07 -17.91 0.42
N PRO A 4 24.61 -19.02 1.04
CA PRO A 4 23.99 -20.18 0.37
C PRO A 4 22.58 -19.92 -0.19
N TYR A 5 22.00 -18.73 0.04
CA TYR A 5 20.63 -18.41 -0.37
C TYR A 5 20.48 -18.24 -1.90
N ARG A 6 21.55 -17.86 -2.61
CA ARG A 6 21.52 -17.67 -4.07
C ARG A 6 21.46 -18.99 -4.85
N THR A 7 22.13 -20.03 -4.37
CA THR A 7 22.14 -21.36 -5.00
C THR A 7 20.85 -22.13 -4.75
N LEU A 8 20.22 -21.92 -3.59
CA LEU A 8 18.97 -22.57 -3.24
C LEU A 8 17.77 -21.97 -4.01
N ALA A 9 17.74 -20.65 -4.20
CA ALA A 9 16.74 -19.99 -5.05
C ALA A 9 16.85 -20.42 -6.53
N ALA A 10 18.07 -20.51 -7.07
CA ALA A 10 18.28 -20.95 -8.46
C ALA A 10 17.90 -22.43 -8.67
N ALA A 11 18.17 -23.31 -7.68
CA ALA A 11 17.83 -24.73 -7.76
C ALA A 11 16.32 -24.99 -7.69
N VAL A 12 15.57 -24.21 -6.88
CA VAL A 12 14.11 -24.29 -6.81
C VAL A 12 13.47 -23.83 -8.13
N VAL A 13 13.98 -22.75 -8.73
CA VAL A 13 13.52 -22.29 -10.06
C VAL A 13 13.79 -23.33 -11.15
N LEU A 14 14.96 -23.98 -11.13
CA LEU A 14 15.31 -25.02 -12.11
C LEU A 14 14.50 -26.31 -11.95
N ALA A 15 14.21 -26.71 -10.71
CA ALA A 15 13.39 -27.89 -10.42
C ALA A 15 11.92 -27.71 -10.87
N CYS A 16 11.37 -26.50 -10.79
CA CYS A 16 10.05 -26.17 -11.33
C CYS A 16 10.00 -26.21 -12.87
N VAL A 17 11.11 -25.94 -13.56
CA VAL A 17 11.18 -26.00 -15.03
C VAL A 17 11.15 -27.44 -15.55
N VAL A 18 11.85 -28.37 -14.88
CA VAL A 18 12.00 -29.76 -15.39
C VAL A 18 10.76 -30.64 -15.17
N LEU A 19 9.92 -30.35 -14.18
CA LEU A 19 8.67 -31.08 -13.90
C LEU A 19 7.50 -30.70 -14.84
N SER A 20 7.69 -29.76 -15.76
CA SER A 20 6.62 -29.20 -16.62
C SER A 20 6.47 -29.85 -18.01
N LEU A 21 7.19 -30.93 -18.32
CA LEU A 21 7.25 -31.54 -19.65
C LEU A 21 6.18 -32.61 -19.98
N ALA A 22 5.16 -32.80 -19.14
CA ALA A 22 4.05 -33.73 -19.41
C ALA A 22 2.77 -32.96 -19.78
N VAL A 23 2.47 -32.87 -21.08
CA VAL A 23 1.26 -32.24 -21.62
C VAL A 23 0.18 -33.30 -21.85
N PRO A 24 -1.02 -33.22 -21.24
CA PRO A 24 -2.21 -33.85 -21.77
C PRO A 24 -2.98 -32.85 -22.63
N ALA A 25 -3.12 -33.13 -23.91
CA ALA A 25 -3.99 -32.39 -24.82
C ALA A 25 -5.46 -32.78 -24.57
N GLY A 26 -6.27 -31.85 -24.09
CA GLY A 26 -7.71 -32.00 -23.91
C GLY A 26 -8.49 -31.15 -24.91
N LEU A 27 -9.32 -31.81 -25.73
CA LEU A 27 -10.23 -31.24 -26.73
C LEU A 27 -11.45 -30.59 -26.05
N ALA A 28 -11.84 -29.39 -26.49
CA ALA A 28 -13.16 -28.82 -26.21
C ALA A 28 -14.09 -29.11 -27.41
N ALA A 29 -15.23 -29.75 -27.16
CA ALA A 29 -16.30 -29.94 -28.12
C ALA A 29 -17.52 -29.13 -27.64
N ALA A 30 -17.94 -28.14 -28.45
CA ALA A 30 -19.20 -27.42 -28.25
C ALA A 30 -20.31 -28.18 -28.98
N GLY A 31 -21.36 -28.57 -28.26
CA GLY A 31 -22.57 -29.18 -28.82
C GLY A 31 -23.62 -28.09 -29.11
N GLN A 32 -23.87 -27.82 -30.38
CA GLN A 32 -25.05 -27.08 -30.86
C GLN A 32 -26.23 -28.06 -30.90
N ASN A 33 -27.29 -27.77 -30.15
CA ASN A 33 -28.60 -28.40 -30.33
C ASN A 33 -29.50 -27.43 -31.12
N ASP A 34 -29.68 -27.72 -32.41
CA ASP A 34 -30.71 -27.11 -33.25
C ASP A 34 -32.07 -27.74 -32.92
N GLN A 35 -32.94 -27.05 -32.17
CA GLN A 35 -34.38 -27.32 -32.17
C GLN A 35 -35.16 -26.11 -32.69
N SER A 36 -35.81 -26.37 -33.83
CA SER A 36 -36.86 -25.66 -34.58
C SER A 36 -37.43 -24.33 -34.04
N GLN A 37 -37.36 -23.31 -34.90
CA GLN A 37 -37.99 -21.99 -34.78
C GLN A 37 -39.53 -22.05 -34.76
N ASP A 38 -40.16 -22.06 -33.58
CA ASP A 38 -41.62 -21.82 -33.42
C ASP A 38 -41.96 -20.41 -32.91
N TYR A 39 -40.97 -19.57 -32.60
CA TYR A 39 -41.19 -18.22 -32.05
C TYR A 39 -40.62 -17.13 -32.94
N THR A 40 -41.41 -16.08 -33.17
CA THR A 40 -40.95 -14.88 -33.90
C THR A 40 -40.36 -13.85 -32.95
N LEU A 41 -39.42 -13.03 -33.43
CA LEU A 41 -38.81 -11.96 -32.62
C LEU A 41 -39.86 -10.97 -32.07
N ASP A 42 -40.83 -10.59 -32.89
CA ASP A 42 -41.91 -9.68 -32.48
C ASP A 42 -42.79 -10.28 -31.40
N GLU A 43 -43.05 -11.59 -31.46
CA GLU A 43 -43.79 -12.31 -30.45
C GLU A 43 -43.04 -12.37 -29.12
N LEU A 44 -41.72 -12.57 -29.13
CA LEU A 44 -40.89 -12.59 -27.93
C LEU A 44 -40.72 -11.20 -27.32
N ARG A 45 -40.72 -10.14 -28.13
CA ARG A 45 -40.63 -8.75 -27.65
C ARG A 45 -41.89 -8.24 -26.98
N GLN A 46 -43.06 -8.81 -27.27
CA GLN A 46 -44.33 -8.36 -26.68
C GLN A 46 -44.39 -8.65 -25.18
N GLY A 47 -44.71 -7.62 -24.39
CA GLY A 47 -45.04 -7.77 -22.97
C GLY A 47 -46.54 -8.03 -22.75
N GLY A 48 -46.89 -8.57 -21.58
CA GLY A 48 -48.28 -8.75 -21.16
C GLY A 48 -48.95 -7.47 -20.64
N GLU A 49 -50.26 -7.54 -20.43
CA GLU A 49 -51.08 -6.42 -19.96
C GLU A 49 -50.80 -6.08 -18.48
N GLN A 50 -50.28 -4.88 -18.24
CA GLN A 50 -50.00 -4.39 -16.90
C GLN A 50 -51.27 -3.93 -16.18
N VAL A 51 -51.55 -4.53 -15.02
CA VAL A 51 -52.78 -4.26 -14.24
C VAL A 51 -52.62 -3.07 -13.28
N SER A 52 -51.39 -2.76 -12.86
CA SER A 52 -51.11 -1.73 -11.85
C SER A 52 -49.87 -0.94 -12.21
N GLN A 53 -49.95 0.40 -12.13
CA GLN A 53 -48.79 1.26 -12.30
C GLN A 53 -47.78 1.15 -11.14
N LEU A 54 -48.24 0.83 -9.93
CA LEU A 54 -47.39 0.69 -8.74
C LEU A 54 -46.61 -0.63 -8.72
N ASN A 55 -47.11 -1.65 -9.40
CA ASN A 55 -46.46 -2.95 -9.54
C ASN A 55 -46.32 -3.28 -11.04
N PRO A 56 -45.18 -2.93 -11.65
CA PRO A 56 -44.97 -3.09 -13.09
C PRO A 56 -44.94 -4.53 -13.55
N SER A 57 -44.71 -5.50 -12.65
CA SER A 57 -44.78 -6.92 -12.95
C SER A 57 -46.15 -7.53 -12.70
N LYS A 58 -47.15 -6.80 -12.17
CA LYS A 58 -48.47 -7.39 -11.92
C LYS A 58 -49.20 -7.66 -13.23
N ARG A 59 -49.58 -8.92 -13.45
CA ARG A 59 -50.43 -9.39 -14.54
C ARG A 59 -51.65 -10.11 -13.99
N ARG A 60 -52.70 -10.16 -14.79
CA ARG A 60 -53.92 -10.91 -14.46
C ARG A 60 -53.84 -12.29 -15.09
N VAL A 61 -54.22 -13.32 -14.33
CA VAL A 61 -54.40 -14.69 -14.81
C VAL A 61 -55.84 -15.09 -14.48
N GLY A 62 -56.64 -15.32 -15.51
CA GLY A 62 -58.07 -15.56 -15.36
C GLY A 62 -58.81 -14.39 -14.68
N ARG A 63 -59.85 -14.72 -13.91
CA ARG A 63 -60.73 -13.71 -13.33
C ARG A 63 -60.33 -13.28 -11.92
N LEU A 64 -59.82 -14.19 -11.11
CA LEU A 64 -59.62 -14.01 -9.66
C LEU A 64 -58.17 -14.14 -9.21
N THR A 65 -57.24 -14.35 -10.14
CA THR A 65 -55.82 -14.51 -9.85
C THR A 65 -55.00 -13.39 -10.47
N SER A 66 -54.05 -12.88 -9.72
CA SER A 66 -53.05 -11.93 -10.19
C SER A 66 -51.67 -12.41 -9.80
N VAL A 67 -50.72 -12.27 -10.72
CA VAL A 67 -49.38 -12.81 -10.59
C VAL A 67 -48.38 -11.68 -10.81
N SER A 68 -47.37 -11.60 -9.95
CA SER A 68 -46.28 -10.64 -10.06
C SER A 68 -44.95 -11.36 -9.99
N LEU A 69 -43.96 -10.85 -10.70
CA LEU A 69 -42.58 -11.32 -10.59
C LEU A 69 -41.76 -10.41 -9.69
N LEU A 70 -41.05 -11.04 -8.76
CA LEU A 70 -40.12 -10.39 -7.86
C LEU A 70 -38.70 -10.83 -8.21
N ASN A 71 -37.83 -9.83 -8.35
CA ASN A 71 -36.39 -9.99 -8.45
C ASN A 71 -35.76 -9.76 -7.08
N TYR A 72 -34.85 -10.66 -6.68
CA TYR A 72 -34.02 -10.52 -5.51
C TYR A 72 -32.58 -10.26 -5.96
N PRO A 73 -32.03 -9.05 -5.74
CA PRO A 73 -30.67 -8.74 -6.16
C PRO A 73 -29.65 -9.69 -5.53
N THR A 74 -28.48 -9.82 -6.16
CA THR A 74 -27.30 -10.46 -5.57
C THR A 74 -26.58 -9.47 -4.68
N GLY A 75 -25.96 -9.97 -3.61
CA GLY A 75 -25.31 -9.12 -2.61
C GLY A 75 -25.00 -9.88 -1.32
N PRO A 76 -24.04 -9.37 -0.52
CA PRO A 76 -23.52 -10.08 0.65
C PRO A 76 -24.54 -10.16 1.81
N MET A 77 -25.57 -9.31 1.79
CA MET A 77 -26.65 -9.29 2.79
C MET A 77 -28.03 -9.56 2.18
N SER A 78 -28.12 -9.81 0.87
CA SER A 78 -29.39 -10.06 0.20
C SER A 78 -29.72 -11.55 0.25
N ASP A 79 -30.85 -11.90 0.86
CA ASP A 79 -31.36 -13.26 0.89
C ASP A 79 -32.54 -13.44 -0.09
N PHE A 80 -32.63 -14.63 -0.68
CA PHE A 80 -33.74 -14.97 -1.56
C PHE A 80 -34.99 -15.27 -0.72
N GLY A 81 -36.08 -14.51 -0.95
CA GLY A 81 -37.27 -14.56 -0.11
C GLY A 81 -37.25 -13.59 1.08
N GLY A 82 -36.21 -12.74 1.21
CA GLY A 82 -36.15 -11.67 2.19
C GLY A 82 -37.03 -10.45 1.87
N SER A 83 -36.78 -9.33 2.56
CA SER A 83 -37.50 -8.06 2.36
C SER A 83 -37.05 -7.24 1.15
N ASP A 84 -35.85 -7.50 0.61
CA ASP A 84 -35.18 -6.61 -0.35
C ASP A 84 -35.58 -6.87 -1.81
N PHE A 85 -36.81 -7.30 -2.02
CA PHE A 85 -37.31 -7.63 -3.35
C PHE A 85 -37.62 -6.36 -4.17
N LYS A 86 -37.53 -6.50 -5.49
CA LYS A 86 -37.97 -5.47 -6.44
C LYS A 86 -38.94 -6.10 -7.43
N PHE A 87 -40.00 -5.39 -7.79
CA PHE A 87 -40.86 -5.82 -8.90
C PHE A 87 -40.08 -5.78 -10.21
N LEU A 88 -40.19 -6.85 -10.97
CA LEU A 88 -39.41 -7.03 -12.19
C LEU A 88 -39.96 -6.13 -13.32
N THR A 89 -39.06 -5.52 -14.07
CA THR A 89 -39.40 -4.65 -15.22
C THR A 89 -38.70 -5.14 -16.48
N PRO A 90 -39.16 -4.75 -17.68
CA PRO A 90 -38.50 -5.11 -18.93
C PRO A 90 -37.03 -4.69 -19.04
N SER A 91 -36.59 -3.71 -18.25
CA SER A 91 -35.20 -3.24 -18.20
C SER A 91 -34.40 -3.83 -17.04
N THR A 92 -34.96 -4.77 -16.28
CA THR A 92 -34.26 -5.37 -15.14
C THR A 92 -33.46 -6.57 -15.61
N THR A 93 -32.16 -6.58 -15.32
CA THR A 93 -31.32 -7.78 -15.44
C THR A 93 -31.43 -8.61 -14.17
N VAL A 94 -31.90 -9.85 -14.29
CA VAL A 94 -31.97 -10.82 -13.20
C VAL A 94 -30.62 -11.53 -13.10
N GLN A 95 -30.04 -11.51 -11.91
CA GLN A 95 -28.69 -12.03 -11.66
C GLN A 95 -28.64 -13.38 -10.93
N ARG A 96 -29.80 -13.89 -10.49
CA ARG A 96 -29.94 -15.18 -9.83
C ARG A 96 -30.51 -16.21 -10.79
N ASP A 97 -30.22 -17.48 -10.53
CA ASP A 97 -30.78 -18.67 -11.18
C ASP A 97 -32.28 -18.90 -10.88
N ARG A 98 -32.98 -17.90 -10.33
CA ARG A 98 -34.36 -18.01 -9.89
C ARG A 98 -35.01 -16.65 -9.70
N VAL A 99 -36.32 -16.58 -9.95
CA VAL A 99 -37.20 -15.45 -9.64
C VAL A 99 -38.33 -15.92 -8.75
N MET A 100 -38.94 -15.01 -8.00
CA MET A 100 -40.08 -15.36 -7.16
C MET A 100 -41.39 -14.95 -7.84
N LEU A 101 -42.29 -15.92 -7.98
CA LEU A 101 -43.65 -15.72 -8.42
C LEU A 101 -44.50 -15.38 -7.20
N TYR A 102 -44.99 -14.15 -7.13
CA TYR A 102 -45.96 -13.71 -6.12
C TYR A 102 -47.37 -13.84 -6.69
N VAL A 103 -48.08 -14.86 -6.23
CA VAL A 103 -49.44 -15.18 -6.66
C VAL A 103 -50.41 -14.67 -5.61
N ASN A 104 -51.37 -13.86 -6.03
CA ASN A 104 -52.50 -13.43 -5.21
C ASN A 104 -53.77 -13.93 -5.87
N THR A 105 -54.48 -14.85 -5.21
CA THR A 105 -55.67 -15.51 -5.73
C THR A 105 -56.82 -15.46 -4.73
N TYR A 106 -58.03 -15.26 -5.22
CA TYR A 106 -59.26 -15.42 -4.45
C TYR A 106 -59.99 -16.74 -4.79
N GLU A 107 -59.34 -17.63 -5.53
CA GLU A 107 -59.88 -18.95 -5.86
C GLU A 107 -59.71 -19.90 -4.67
N ARG A 108 -60.75 -20.69 -4.39
CA ARG A 108 -60.76 -21.60 -3.25
C ARG A 108 -59.83 -22.81 -3.44
N ASN A 109 -59.61 -23.21 -4.70
CA ASN A 109 -58.77 -24.32 -5.11
C ASN A 109 -58.04 -23.92 -6.41
N PRO A 110 -56.98 -23.10 -6.33
CA PRO A 110 -56.24 -22.70 -7.52
C PRO A 110 -55.60 -23.93 -8.16
N SER A 111 -55.63 -24.01 -9.49
CA SER A 111 -54.86 -25.00 -10.24
C SER A 111 -53.38 -24.65 -10.23
N ASN A 112 -52.51 -25.65 -10.40
CA ASN A 112 -51.09 -25.42 -10.67
C ASN A 112 -50.94 -24.51 -11.90
N LEU A 113 -49.92 -23.65 -11.87
CA LEU A 113 -49.59 -22.76 -12.97
C LEU A 113 -48.41 -23.34 -13.73
N THR A 114 -48.60 -23.62 -15.02
CA THR A 114 -47.48 -23.96 -15.91
C THR A 114 -46.84 -22.66 -16.40
N VAL A 115 -45.55 -22.49 -16.16
CA VAL A 115 -44.78 -21.31 -16.56
C VAL A 115 -43.82 -21.69 -17.68
N HIS A 116 -43.93 -21.02 -18.82
CA HIS A 116 -43.03 -21.15 -19.96
C HIS A 116 -41.97 -20.08 -19.90
N LYS A 117 -40.71 -20.47 -20.08
CA LYS A 117 -39.53 -19.60 -20.08
C LYS A 117 -38.82 -19.77 -21.40
N VAL A 118 -38.72 -18.71 -22.19
CA VAL A 118 -37.96 -18.71 -23.45
C VAL A 118 -36.78 -17.78 -23.33
N TYR A 119 -35.58 -18.34 -23.51
CA TYR A 119 -34.31 -17.62 -23.58
C TYR A 119 -33.98 -17.35 -25.04
N TRP A 120 -33.55 -16.14 -25.37
CA TRP A 120 -33.25 -15.75 -26.75
C TRP A 120 -32.31 -14.56 -26.83
N GLU A 121 -31.68 -14.39 -27.99
CA GLU A 121 -30.80 -13.26 -28.32
C GLU A 121 -31.30 -12.55 -29.59
N GLU A 122 -31.08 -11.23 -29.66
CA GLU A 122 -31.33 -10.46 -30.88
C GLU A 122 -30.22 -10.71 -31.90
N GLY A 123 -30.56 -11.32 -33.03
CA GLY A 123 -29.64 -11.47 -34.16
C GLY A 123 -30.32 -11.20 -35.50
N SER A 124 -29.69 -11.66 -36.57
CA SER A 124 -30.17 -11.47 -37.94
C SER A 124 -30.21 -12.80 -38.69
N GLN A 125 -31.29 -13.06 -39.41
CA GLN A 125 -31.44 -14.20 -40.31
C GLN A 125 -31.49 -13.71 -41.75
N THR A 126 -30.72 -14.35 -42.64
CA THR A 126 -30.81 -14.07 -44.07
C THR A 126 -32.03 -14.78 -44.65
N VAL A 127 -33.03 -14.02 -45.11
CA VAL A 127 -34.23 -14.52 -45.77
C VAL A 127 -34.19 -14.14 -47.25
N VAL A 128 -34.48 -15.07 -48.15
CA VAL A 128 -34.58 -14.78 -49.58
C VAL A 128 -35.98 -14.28 -49.90
N ARG A 129 -36.14 -12.97 -50.14
CA ARG A 129 -37.37 -12.38 -50.69
C ARG A 129 -37.16 -12.03 -52.16
N ASN A 130 -38.03 -12.53 -53.04
CA ASN A 130 -38.00 -12.24 -54.48
C ASN A 130 -36.61 -12.46 -55.12
N GLY A 131 -35.94 -13.56 -54.77
CA GLY A 131 -34.61 -13.91 -55.30
C GLY A 131 -33.43 -13.11 -54.72
N THR A 132 -33.69 -12.16 -53.81
CA THR A 132 -32.65 -11.36 -53.15
C THR A 132 -32.52 -11.77 -51.69
N LYS A 133 -31.28 -12.04 -51.24
CA LYS A 133 -30.97 -12.30 -49.83
C LYS A 133 -31.08 -10.99 -49.05
N VAL A 134 -31.97 -10.93 -48.07
CA VAL A 134 -32.17 -9.77 -47.18
C VAL A 134 -31.97 -10.25 -45.75
N GLU A 135 -31.12 -9.57 -44.99
CA GLU A 135 -31.01 -9.80 -43.54
C GLU A 135 -32.21 -9.17 -42.83
N VAL A 136 -32.90 -9.97 -42.03
CA VAL A 136 -34.06 -9.58 -41.23
C VAL A 136 -33.74 -9.89 -39.77
N PRO A 137 -34.06 -8.99 -38.82
CA PRO A 137 -33.86 -9.26 -37.40
C PRO A 137 -34.67 -10.50 -36.99
N ALA A 138 -34.03 -11.41 -36.27
CA ALA A 138 -34.60 -12.67 -35.84
C ALA A 138 -34.11 -13.02 -34.43
N ALA A 139 -34.90 -13.81 -33.69
CA ALA A 139 -34.46 -14.39 -32.43
C ALA A 139 -33.52 -15.55 -32.73
N VAL A 140 -32.35 -15.55 -32.11
CA VAL A 140 -31.32 -16.58 -32.25
C VAL A 140 -31.12 -17.27 -30.90
N ASN A 141 -30.59 -18.50 -30.91
CA ASN A 141 -30.33 -19.31 -29.70
C ASN A 141 -31.57 -19.51 -28.81
N VAL A 142 -32.73 -19.66 -29.45
CA VAL A 142 -34.01 -19.78 -28.75
C VAL A 142 -34.10 -21.12 -28.02
N THR A 143 -34.23 -21.07 -26.69
CA THR A 143 -34.41 -22.27 -25.86
C THR A 143 -35.65 -22.10 -24.99
N GLU A 144 -36.58 -23.06 -25.03
CA GLU A 144 -37.77 -23.07 -24.18
C GLU A 144 -37.60 -24.05 -23.01
N THR A 145 -38.09 -23.67 -21.84
CA THR A 145 -38.17 -24.52 -20.66
C THR A 145 -39.50 -24.28 -19.95
N THR A 146 -40.15 -25.37 -19.54
CA THR A 146 -41.44 -25.30 -18.85
C THR A 146 -41.28 -25.80 -17.42
N GLU A 147 -41.94 -25.13 -16.47
CA GLU A 147 -41.95 -25.52 -15.06
C GLU A 147 -43.38 -25.43 -14.51
N GLU A 148 -43.82 -26.50 -13.84
CA GLU A 148 -45.11 -26.51 -13.16
C GLU A 148 -44.93 -25.99 -11.73
N VAL A 149 -45.74 -24.98 -11.39
CA VAL A 149 -45.64 -24.24 -10.14
C VAL A 149 -46.90 -24.50 -9.31
N ALA A 150 -46.73 -25.13 -8.15
CA ALA A 150 -47.84 -25.39 -7.25
C ALA A 150 -48.30 -24.10 -6.55
N VAL A 151 -49.59 -23.77 -6.69
CA VAL A 151 -50.20 -22.61 -6.03
C VAL A 151 -51.03 -23.10 -4.84
N SER A 152 -50.80 -22.54 -3.65
CA SER A 152 -51.65 -22.83 -2.50
C SER A 152 -52.94 -22.01 -2.58
N GLY A 153 -54.05 -22.54 -2.05
CA GLY A 153 -55.33 -21.82 -1.97
C GLY A 153 -55.36 -20.66 -0.95
N ASP A 154 -54.19 -20.23 -0.48
CA ASP A 154 -54.06 -19.06 0.37
C ASP A 154 -54.17 -17.80 -0.50
N SER A 155 -54.60 -16.69 0.10
CA SER A 155 -54.78 -15.44 -0.63
C SER A 155 -53.49 -14.91 -1.25
N GLU A 156 -52.33 -15.32 -0.71
CA GLU A 156 -51.01 -14.91 -1.17
C GLU A 156 -50.01 -16.07 -1.05
N THR A 157 -49.34 -16.41 -2.15
CA THR A 157 -48.33 -17.47 -2.21
C THR A 157 -47.07 -16.95 -2.91
N LEU A 158 -45.90 -17.26 -2.35
CA LEU A 158 -44.60 -17.00 -2.97
C LEU A 158 -44.03 -18.34 -3.46
N VAL A 159 -43.76 -18.45 -4.76
CA VAL A 159 -43.22 -19.69 -5.34
C VAL A 159 -41.97 -19.40 -6.17
N PRO A 160 -40.83 -20.06 -5.90
CA PRO A 160 -39.64 -19.89 -6.72
C PRO A 160 -39.84 -20.51 -8.09
N VAL A 161 -39.40 -19.81 -9.13
CA VAL A 161 -39.31 -20.30 -10.51
C VAL A 161 -37.84 -20.32 -10.89
N HIS A 162 -37.34 -21.48 -11.31
CA HIS A 162 -35.93 -21.66 -11.62
C HIS A 162 -35.61 -21.19 -13.04
N LEU A 163 -34.51 -20.46 -13.18
CA LEU A 163 -33.98 -20.01 -14.47
C LEU A 163 -32.75 -20.84 -14.84
N THR A 164 -32.59 -21.10 -16.13
CA THR A 164 -31.39 -21.75 -16.68
C THR A 164 -30.22 -20.81 -16.53
N SER A 165 -29.10 -21.28 -15.98
CA SER A 165 -27.94 -20.43 -15.72
C SER A 165 -27.23 -19.98 -17.01
N HIS A 166 -26.94 -18.70 -17.13
CA HIS A 166 -26.18 -18.09 -18.22
C HIS A 166 -25.08 -17.21 -17.61
N TYR A 167 -23.85 -17.71 -17.48
CA TYR A 167 -22.77 -17.03 -16.77
C TYR A 167 -22.02 -16.03 -17.65
N ASP A 168 -21.79 -16.41 -18.91
CA ASP A 168 -20.89 -15.68 -19.80
C ASP A 168 -21.62 -14.59 -20.61
N ASP A 169 -22.90 -14.83 -20.93
CA ASP A 169 -23.69 -13.98 -21.82
C ASP A 169 -24.98 -13.47 -21.16
N GLU A 170 -25.36 -12.24 -21.47
CA GLU A 170 -26.67 -11.67 -21.13
C GLU A 170 -27.69 -12.12 -22.18
N VAL A 171 -28.73 -12.83 -21.73
CA VAL A 171 -29.81 -13.32 -22.60
C VAL A 171 -31.13 -12.65 -22.26
N GLU A 172 -31.98 -12.42 -23.26
CA GLU A 172 -33.34 -11.95 -23.04
C GLU A 172 -34.24 -13.14 -22.69
N VAL A 173 -35.11 -12.92 -21.70
CA VAL A 173 -36.04 -13.95 -21.21
C VAL A 173 -37.45 -13.44 -21.37
N THR A 174 -38.24 -14.20 -22.12
CA THR A 174 -39.70 -14.00 -22.20
C THR A 174 -40.39 -15.13 -21.46
N MET A 175 -41.14 -14.77 -20.42
CA MET A 175 -41.83 -15.73 -19.55
C MET A 175 -43.34 -15.49 -19.58
N TRP A 176 -44.14 -16.56 -19.59
CA TRP A 176 -45.60 -16.45 -19.50
C TRP A 176 -46.25 -17.63 -18.79
N VAL A 177 -47.49 -17.43 -18.35
CA VAL A 177 -48.34 -18.49 -17.78
C VAL A 177 -49.18 -19.15 -18.88
N GLU A 178 -49.23 -20.48 -18.88
CA GLU A 178 -50.05 -21.26 -19.81
C GLU A 178 -51.54 -20.89 -19.68
N GLY A 179 -52.24 -20.82 -20.82
CA GLY A 179 -53.65 -20.42 -20.88
C GLY A 179 -53.92 -18.91 -20.91
N ASP A 180 -52.95 -18.05 -20.54
CA ASP A 180 -53.14 -16.59 -20.50
C ASP A 180 -51.96 -15.81 -21.13
N ARG A 181 -51.40 -16.38 -22.20
CA ARG A 181 -50.15 -15.94 -22.84
C ARG A 181 -50.14 -14.47 -23.30
N SER A 182 -51.28 -13.87 -23.64
CA SER A 182 -51.37 -12.46 -24.04
C SER A 182 -51.32 -11.49 -22.85
N ASN A 183 -51.83 -11.92 -21.69
CA ASN A 183 -52.01 -11.06 -20.54
C ASN A 183 -50.90 -11.29 -19.51
N ALA A 184 -50.61 -12.55 -19.18
CA ALA A 184 -49.66 -12.96 -18.16
C ALA A 184 -48.28 -13.23 -18.75
N ARG A 185 -47.68 -12.20 -19.34
CA ARG A 185 -46.36 -12.26 -19.96
C ARG A 185 -45.41 -11.18 -19.44
N TRP A 186 -44.17 -11.58 -19.25
CA TRP A 186 -43.06 -10.75 -18.79
C TRP A 186 -41.87 -10.91 -19.73
N ARG A 187 -41.09 -9.84 -19.83
CA ARG A 187 -39.80 -9.80 -20.53
C ARG A 187 -38.77 -9.21 -19.57
N PHE A 188 -37.55 -9.73 -19.57
CA PHE A 188 -36.43 -9.21 -18.79
C PHE A 188 -35.12 -9.79 -19.28
N ALA A 189 -34.01 -9.10 -19.03
CA ALA A 189 -32.68 -9.63 -19.26
C ALA A 189 -32.28 -10.57 -18.12
N HIS A 190 -31.50 -11.60 -18.42
CA HIS A 190 -30.96 -12.53 -17.45
C HIS A 190 -29.48 -12.78 -17.71
N GLN A 191 -28.68 -12.62 -16.67
CA GLN A 191 -27.27 -12.94 -16.66
C GLN A 191 -26.93 -13.47 -15.27
N THR A 192 -26.74 -14.76 -15.15
CA THR A 192 -26.44 -15.39 -13.87
C THR A 192 -25.10 -14.90 -13.34
N SER A 193 -25.11 -14.38 -12.13
CA SER A 193 -23.87 -13.97 -11.46
C SER A 193 -22.93 -15.17 -11.32
N GLU A 194 -21.65 -14.97 -11.62
CA GLU A 194 -20.57 -15.94 -11.37
C GLU A 194 -20.54 -16.42 -9.91
N THR A 195 -21.02 -15.60 -8.97
CA THR A 195 -21.14 -15.96 -7.56
C THR A 195 -22.13 -17.08 -7.27
N MET A 196 -23.06 -17.33 -8.21
CA MET A 196 -24.05 -18.40 -8.14
C MET A 196 -23.57 -19.67 -8.85
N ARG A 197 -22.39 -19.66 -9.49
CA ARG A 197 -21.86 -20.82 -10.20
C ARG A 197 -21.73 -21.97 -9.20
N PRO A 198 -22.45 -23.10 -9.38
CA PRO A 198 -22.35 -24.21 -8.46
C PRO A 198 -20.94 -24.74 -8.57
N VAL A 199 -20.13 -24.47 -7.55
CA VAL A 199 -18.90 -25.20 -7.37
C VAL A 199 -19.36 -26.60 -7.00
N ASN A 200 -19.14 -27.59 -7.88
CA ASN A 200 -19.48 -28.99 -7.65
C ASN A 200 -18.64 -29.52 -6.47
N LEU A 201 -19.07 -29.17 -5.27
CA LEU A 201 -18.47 -29.52 -4.01
C LEU A 201 -19.37 -30.58 -3.40
N GLU A 202 -19.28 -31.79 -3.96
CA GLU A 202 -20.08 -32.94 -3.53
C GLU A 202 -19.83 -33.32 -2.06
N THR A 203 -18.79 -32.76 -1.43
CA THR A 203 -18.45 -32.95 -0.03
C THR A 203 -17.95 -31.67 0.64
N ALA A 204 -18.16 -31.55 1.96
CA ALA A 204 -17.57 -30.47 2.78
C ALA A 204 -16.03 -30.45 2.71
N GLY A 205 -15.41 -31.62 2.51
CA GLY A 205 -13.97 -31.74 2.29
C GLY A 205 -13.52 -31.12 0.97
N ALA A 206 -14.24 -31.38 -0.13
CA ALA A 206 -13.99 -30.74 -1.41
C ALA A 206 -14.17 -29.21 -1.31
N ALA A 207 -15.20 -28.74 -0.61
CA ALA A 207 -15.44 -27.31 -0.40
C ALA A 207 -14.29 -26.63 0.34
N THR A 208 -13.83 -27.27 1.41
CA THR A 208 -12.68 -26.79 2.19
C THR A 208 -11.42 -26.80 1.34
N TRP A 209 -11.17 -27.88 0.58
CA TRP A 209 -10.01 -27.98 -0.29
C TRP A 209 -10.02 -26.91 -1.38
N TRP A 210 -11.16 -26.69 -2.04
CA TRP A 210 -11.33 -25.64 -3.03
C TRP A 210 -11.07 -24.25 -2.43
N GLY A 211 -11.59 -23.97 -1.24
CA GLY A 211 -11.32 -22.71 -0.54
C GLY A 211 -9.84 -22.55 -0.17
N LEU A 212 -9.20 -23.62 0.28
CA LEU A 212 -7.76 -23.62 0.59
C LEU A 212 -6.91 -23.38 -0.66
N THR A 213 -7.19 -24.06 -1.77
CA THR A 213 -6.40 -23.95 -3.00
C THR A 213 -6.66 -22.64 -3.74
N THR A 214 -7.88 -22.11 -3.66
CA THR A 214 -8.27 -20.88 -4.38
C THR A 214 -7.90 -19.63 -3.61
N PHE A 215 -7.97 -19.65 -2.27
CA PHE A 215 -7.73 -18.45 -1.45
C PHE A 215 -6.49 -18.56 -0.57
N LEU A 216 -6.37 -19.62 0.24
CA LEU A 216 -5.31 -19.69 1.25
C LEU A 216 -3.93 -19.91 0.62
N PHE A 217 -3.79 -20.85 -0.31
CA PHE A 217 -2.49 -21.13 -0.92
C PHE A 217 -1.95 -19.94 -1.71
N PRO A 218 -2.71 -19.30 -2.62
CA PRO A 218 -2.21 -18.10 -3.29
C PRO A 218 -1.87 -17.00 -2.29
N ALA A 219 -2.69 -16.80 -1.26
CA ALA A 219 -2.40 -15.85 -0.19
C ALA A 219 -1.07 -16.15 0.51
N VAL A 220 -0.83 -17.39 0.92
CA VAL A 220 0.42 -17.84 1.56
C VAL A 220 1.60 -17.70 0.60
N PHE A 221 1.45 -18.09 -0.66
CA PHE A 221 2.48 -17.90 -1.69
C PHE A 221 2.85 -16.42 -1.86
N GLY A 222 1.85 -15.54 -1.86
CA GLY A 222 2.05 -14.09 -1.90
C GLY A 222 2.91 -13.60 -0.73
N VAL A 223 2.67 -14.11 0.48
CA VAL A 223 3.50 -13.80 1.66
C VAL A 223 4.92 -14.38 1.52
N VAL A 224 5.03 -15.66 1.17
CA VAL A 224 6.32 -16.39 1.07
C VAL A 224 7.23 -15.79 0.00
N ILE A 225 6.66 -15.33 -1.12
CA ILE A 225 7.41 -14.69 -2.22
C ILE A 225 7.60 -13.20 -1.95
N GLY A 226 6.60 -12.52 -1.37
CA GLY A 226 6.64 -11.10 -1.05
C GLY A 226 7.72 -10.74 -0.04
N TRP A 227 7.97 -11.63 0.92
CA TRP A 227 8.98 -11.42 1.94
C TRP A 227 10.44 -11.32 1.41
N PRO A 228 10.98 -12.30 0.67
CA PRO A 228 12.34 -12.20 0.11
C PRO A 228 12.46 -11.10 -0.93
N ILE A 229 11.44 -10.87 -1.77
CA ILE A 229 11.45 -9.76 -2.73
C ILE A 229 11.45 -8.41 -1.98
N GLY A 230 10.69 -8.31 -0.89
CA GLY A 230 10.70 -7.16 0.00
C GLY A 230 12.09 -6.86 0.56
N TYR A 231 12.82 -7.88 1.04
CA TYR A 231 14.19 -7.68 1.48
C TYR A 231 15.14 -7.26 0.36
N LEU A 232 15.05 -7.88 -0.82
CA LEU A 232 15.87 -7.50 -1.98
C LEU A 232 15.60 -6.05 -2.41
N LEU A 233 14.34 -5.63 -2.38
CA LEU A 233 13.96 -4.25 -2.64
C LEU A 233 14.36 -3.32 -1.51
N GLN A 234 14.36 -3.76 -0.26
CA GLN A 234 14.83 -2.96 0.86
C GLN A 234 16.35 -2.73 0.78
N GLU A 235 17.14 -3.73 0.36
CA GLU A 235 18.58 -3.57 0.13
C GLU A 235 18.87 -2.50 -0.94
N THR A 236 18.00 -2.37 -1.96
CA THR A 236 18.18 -1.34 -3.02
C THR A 236 17.56 0.01 -2.66
N MET A 237 16.42 0.02 -1.98
CA MET A 237 15.72 1.26 -1.56
C MET A 237 16.33 1.89 -0.31
N LEU A 238 17.10 1.13 0.47
CA LEU A 238 17.58 1.36 1.84
C LEU A 238 16.45 1.49 2.88
N VAL A 239 15.43 2.29 2.55
CA VAL A 239 14.26 2.57 3.36
C VAL A 239 13.04 2.61 2.46
N GLY A 240 11.96 1.96 2.88
CA GLY A 240 10.68 2.01 2.16
C GLY A 240 9.93 3.35 2.29
N PRO A 241 8.59 3.33 2.16
CA PRO A 241 7.78 4.54 2.06
C PRO A 241 7.71 5.38 3.35
N MET A 242 8.20 4.87 4.48
CA MET A 242 8.21 5.54 5.78
C MET A 242 6.80 5.93 6.22
N LYS A 243 5.90 4.96 6.09
CA LYS A 243 4.57 5.02 6.65
C LYS A 243 4.61 4.28 7.99
N ASP A 244 3.60 4.54 8.80
CA ASP A 244 3.44 3.75 10.03
C ASP A 244 2.78 2.44 9.63
N ARG A 245 3.11 1.32 10.29
CA ARG A 245 2.37 0.05 10.17
C ARG A 245 0.86 0.27 10.32
N ARG A 246 0.45 1.22 11.15
CA ARG A 246 -0.97 1.63 11.31
C ARG A 246 -1.58 2.17 10.02
N TRP A 247 -0.82 2.84 9.17
CA TRP A 247 -1.29 3.33 7.88
C TRP A 247 -1.60 2.19 6.91
N TRP A 248 -0.73 1.17 6.84
CA TRP A 248 -0.99 -0.04 6.04
C TRP A 248 -2.20 -0.82 6.54
N MET A 249 -2.37 -0.94 7.87
CA MET A 249 -3.59 -1.54 8.44
C MET A 249 -4.85 -0.76 8.07
N LYS A 250 -4.81 0.59 8.09
CA LYS A 250 -5.94 1.42 7.67
C LYS A 250 -6.27 1.25 6.19
N ILE A 251 -5.28 1.18 5.31
CA ILE A 251 -5.50 0.95 3.88
C ILE A 251 -6.01 -0.45 3.62
N GLY A 252 -5.45 -1.48 4.27
CA GLY A 252 -5.95 -2.84 4.18
C GLY A 252 -7.41 -2.94 4.65
N ALA A 253 -7.75 -2.31 5.78
CA ALA A 253 -9.12 -2.31 6.31
C ALA A 253 -10.10 -1.52 5.42
N ALA A 254 -9.74 -0.30 5.00
CA ALA A 254 -10.59 0.52 4.14
C ALA A 254 -10.75 -0.09 2.75
N GLY A 255 -9.66 -0.59 2.16
CA GLY A 255 -9.68 -1.29 0.88
C GLY A 255 -10.50 -2.57 0.93
N GLY A 256 -10.33 -3.38 1.98
CA GLY A 256 -11.14 -4.57 2.22
C GLY A 256 -12.62 -4.24 2.39
N PHE A 257 -12.94 -3.18 3.15
CA PHE A 257 -14.32 -2.72 3.33
C PHE A 257 -14.96 -2.28 2.01
N VAL A 258 -14.29 -1.42 1.23
CA VAL A 258 -14.80 -0.97 -0.07
C VAL A 258 -14.96 -2.15 -1.03
N ALA A 259 -14.01 -3.07 -1.07
CA ALA A 259 -14.07 -4.25 -1.92
C ALA A 259 -15.28 -5.13 -1.58
N ILE A 260 -15.55 -5.36 -0.29
CA ILE A 260 -16.68 -6.19 0.17
C ILE A 260 -18.04 -5.52 -0.10
N PHE A 261 -18.17 -4.22 0.12
CA PHE A 261 -19.49 -3.56 0.10
C PHE A 261 -19.85 -2.88 -1.22
N VAL A 262 -18.87 -2.32 -1.95
CA VAL A 262 -19.13 -1.57 -3.19
C VAL A 262 -18.90 -2.44 -4.42
N LEU A 263 -17.90 -3.32 -4.36
CA LEU A 263 -17.47 -4.10 -5.49
C LEU A 263 -17.82 -5.59 -5.33
N TRP A 264 -18.83 -5.95 -4.51
CA TRP A 264 -19.09 -7.36 -4.17
C TRP A 264 -19.19 -8.28 -5.39
N ASP A 265 -20.07 -7.99 -6.35
CA ASP A 265 -20.26 -8.87 -7.51
C ASP A 265 -18.99 -8.91 -8.37
N GLY A 266 -18.37 -7.75 -8.65
CA GLY A 266 -17.12 -7.69 -9.40
C GLY A 266 -15.96 -8.38 -8.68
N LEU A 267 -15.84 -8.24 -7.36
CA LEU A 267 -14.82 -8.84 -6.53
C LEU A 267 -15.05 -10.33 -6.41
N ALA A 268 -16.28 -10.79 -6.22
CA ALA A 268 -16.60 -12.20 -6.10
C ALA A 268 -16.43 -12.90 -7.46
N SER A 269 -16.88 -12.30 -8.55
CA SER A 269 -16.53 -12.76 -9.91
C SER A 269 -15.01 -12.77 -10.12
N LEU A 270 -14.28 -11.74 -9.71
CA LEU A 270 -12.82 -11.65 -9.84
C LEU A 270 -12.10 -12.65 -8.92
N LEU A 271 -12.61 -12.93 -7.73
CA LEU A 271 -12.05 -13.89 -6.78
C LEU A 271 -12.29 -15.33 -7.25
N ILE A 272 -13.43 -15.59 -7.87
CA ILE A 272 -13.79 -16.89 -8.46
C ILE A 272 -13.04 -17.11 -9.78
N SER A 273 -12.96 -16.09 -10.64
CA SER A 273 -12.28 -16.17 -11.94
C SER A 273 -10.76 -16.01 -11.87
N LEU A 274 -10.26 -15.27 -10.86
CA LEU A 274 -8.84 -15.14 -10.55
C LEU A 274 -8.56 -15.54 -9.10
N GLY A 275 -8.50 -16.86 -8.85
CA GLY A 275 -7.88 -17.40 -7.63
C GLY A 275 -6.52 -16.76 -7.25
N PRO A 276 -5.65 -16.35 -8.19
CA PRO A 276 -4.38 -15.68 -7.86
C PRO A 276 -4.50 -14.28 -7.27
N VAL A 277 -5.64 -13.61 -7.39
CA VAL A 277 -5.79 -12.21 -6.91
C VAL A 277 -5.52 -12.11 -5.43
N THR A 278 -5.96 -13.09 -4.64
CA THR A 278 -5.66 -13.12 -3.20
C THR A 278 -4.15 -13.16 -2.96
N GLY A 279 -3.40 -13.93 -3.74
CA GLY A 279 -1.94 -13.95 -3.69
C GLY A 279 -1.28 -12.66 -4.11
N ILE A 280 -1.81 -11.96 -5.11
CA ILE A 280 -1.31 -10.63 -5.53
C ILE A 280 -1.56 -9.60 -4.43
N ILE A 281 -2.76 -9.60 -3.82
CA ILE A 281 -3.12 -8.70 -2.73
C ILE A 281 -2.22 -8.95 -1.51
N THR A 282 -2.07 -10.21 -1.09
CA THR A 282 -1.20 -10.53 0.05
C THR A 282 0.26 -10.25 -0.28
N PHE A 283 0.73 -10.53 -1.49
CA PHE A 283 2.06 -10.15 -1.95
C PHE A 283 2.29 -8.63 -1.82
N ALA A 284 1.37 -7.80 -2.31
CA ALA A 284 1.48 -6.35 -2.22
C ALA A 284 1.46 -5.85 -0.78
N LEU A 285 0.60 -6.43 0.08
CA LEU A 285 0.54 -6.09 1.50
C LEU A 285 1.82 -6.51 2.24
N THR A 286 2.31 -7.74 2.01
CA THR A 286 3.57 -8.21 2.59
C THR A 286 4.73 -7.35 2.13
N LEU A 287 4.80 -7.01 0.84
CA LEU A 287 5.82 -6.11 0.32
C LEU A 287 5.75 -4.74 1.00
N GLY A 288 4.56 -4.16 1.13
CA GLY A 288 4.36 -2.90 1.84
C GLY A 288 4.84 -2.97 3.29
N VAL A 289 4.51 -4.03 4.02
CA VAL A 289 4.91 -4.23 5.43
C VAL A 289 6.42 -4.43 5.56
N VAL A 290 7.03 -5.26 4.71
CA VAL A 290 8.47 -5.54 4.77
C VAL A 290 9.30 -4.32 4.42
N LEU A 291 8.87 -3.54 3.41
CA LEU A 291 9.57 -2.32 3.01
C LEU A 291 9.52 -1.24 4.10
N ASP A 292 8.50 -1.23 4.96
CA ASP A 292 8.23 -0.14 5.90
C ASP A 292 8.97 -0.28 7.24
N ASN A 293 10.27 -0.52 7.17
CA ASN A 293 11.14 -0.58 8.35
C ASN A 293 11.79 0.78 8.62
N GLU A 294 11.22 1.59 9.52
CA GLU A 294 11.76 2.90 9.90
C GLU A 294 12.94 2.83 10.90
N SER A 295 13.27 1.64 11.45
CA SER A 295 14.20 1.51 12.58
C SER A 295 15.64 1.98 12.30
N SER A 296 16.03 2.07 11.03
CA SER A 296 17.38 2.49 10.61
C SER A 296 17.51 3.98 10.27
N VAL A 297 16.44 4.77 10.39
CA VAL A 297 16.46 6.18 9.95
C VAL A 297 16.66 7.15 11.10
N ARG A 298 17.79 7.84 11.09
CA ARG A 298 18.08 8.97 11.99
C ARG A 298 17.51 10.26 11.41
N LYS A 299 16.96 11.11 12.26
CA LYS A 299 16.54 12.47 11.89
C LYS A 299 17.65 13.42 12.29
N VAL A 300 18.14 14.19 11.32
CA VAL A 300 19.23 15.13 11.49
C VAL A 300 18.72 16.53 11.16
N LEU A 301 18.96 17.50 12.02
CA LEU A 301 18.64 18.90 11.74
C LEU A 301 19.82 19.55 11.02
N LEU A 302 19.62 19.95 9.77
CA LEU A 302 20.59 20.77 9.04
C LEU A 302 20.27 22.23 9.34
N ARG A 303 21.20 22.94 9.97
CA ARG A 303 21.00 24.33 10.39
C ARG A 303 21.99 25.24 9.68
N GLN A 304 21.48 26.24 8.97
CA GLN A 304 22.26 27.33 8.42
C GLN A 304 21.88 28.63 9.14
N LEU A 305 22.88 29.31 9.69
CA LEU A 305 22.69 30.67 10.19
C LEU A 305 22.84 31.64 9.03
N MET A 306 21.78 32.35 8.70
CA MET A 306 21.86 33.48 7.80
C MET A 306 21.92 34.76 8.63
N THR A 307 22.94 35.55 8.35
CA THR A 307 23.01 36.88 8.94
C THR A 307 22.09 37.77 8.14
N GLY A 308 20.93 38.13 8.69
CA GLY A 308 20.01 39.04 8.01
C GLY A 308 20.56 40.47 8.03
N ASP A 309 20.36 41.21 6.93
CA ASP A 309 20.64 42.66 6.82
C ASP A 309 19.52 43.52 7.45
N GLY A 310 18.76 42.96 8.40
CA GLY A 310 17.70 43.65 9.10
C GLY A 310 18.23 44.39 10.32
N ILE A 311 18.38 45.71 10.21
CA ILE A 311 18.38 46.59 11.38
C ILE A 311 16.91 46.84 11.72
N GLN A 312 16.38 46.16 12.73
CA GLN A 312 15.12 46.59 13.33
C GLN A 312 15.48 47.63 14.40
N GLU A 313 15.29 48.90 14.06
CA GLU A 313 15.44 50.01 15.00
C GLU A 313 14.21 49.97 15.94
N GLN A 314 14.43 49.46 17.15
CA GLN A 314 13.48 49.57 18.24
C GLN A 314 14.16 50.39 19.35
N ASP A 315 13.43 51.41 19.81
CA ASP A 315 13.90 52.48 20.69
C ASP A 315 14.95 52.04 21.73
N ASP A 316 16.12 52.70 21.64
CA ASP A 316 17.17 52.82 22.65
C ASP A 316 18.05 51.61 23.04
N VAL A 317 18.04 50.50 22.28
CA VAL A 317 19.06 49.44 22.45
C VAL A 317 19.78 49.15 21.13
N ARG A 318 21.12 49.18 21.16
CA ARG A 318 22.04 48.92 20.03
C ARG A 318 21.54 47.79 19.14
N ALA A 319 21.45 48.08 17.84
CA ALA A 319 21.08 47.17 16.76
C ALA A 319 21.53 45.72 16.99
N LEU A 320 20.59 44.88 17.43
CA LEU A 320 20.77 43.44 17.45
C LEU A 320 20.59 42.94 16.01
N ARG A 321 21.69 42.48 15.41
CA ARG A 321 21.65 41.83 14.10
C ARG A 321 20.77 40.59 14.23
N THR A 322 19.62 40.58 13.55
CA THR A 322 18.71 39.43 13.64
C THR A 322 19.31 38.25 12.90
N THR A 323 19.77 37.24 13.65
CA THR A 323 20.22 35.96 13.09
C THR A 323 18.99 35.20 12.60
N GLN A 324 18.83 35.04 11.29
CA GLN A 324 17.80 34.15 10.74
C GLN A 324 18.34 32.74 10.69
N VAL A 325 17.61 31.79 11.29
CA VAL A 325 18.01 30.38 11.28
C VAL A 325 17.20 29.66 10.21
N LYS A 326 17.87 29.17 9.16
CA LYS A 326 17.27 28.27 8.18
C LYS A 326 17.57 26.84 8.61
N GLY A 327 16.60 26.20 9.27
CA GLY A 327 16.66 24.80 9.67
C GLY A 327 15.90 23.90 8.69
N GLN A 328 16.53 22.86 8.17
CA GLN A 328 15.87 21.82 7.38
C GLN A 328 16.05 20.46 8.05
N LEU A 329 14.93 19.80 8.37
CA LEU A 329 14.97 18.44 8.93
C LEU A 329 15.29 17.43 7.82
N ALA A 330 16.49 16.87 7.86
CA ALA A 330 16.95 15.79 7.01
C ALA A 330 16.72 14.43 7.69
N ARG A 331 16.64 13.37 6.88
CA ARG A 331 16.57 11.99 7.35
C ARG A 331 17.72 11.25 6.72
N VAL A 332 18.59 10.72 7.56
CA VAL A 332 19.83 10.06 7.15
C VAL A 332 19.78 8.60 7.56
N ILE A 333 20.19 7.73 6.65
CA ILE A 333 20.43 6.31 6.92
C ILE A 333 21.89 5.98 6.67
N GLU A 334 22.45 5.19 7.56
CA GLU A 334 23.77 4.58 7.38
C GLU A 334 23.60 3.19 6.77
N HIS A 335 24.31 2.93 5.67
CA HIS A 335 24.33 1.63 5.02
C HIS A 335 25.71 1.37 4.40
N ASP A 336 26.31 0.22 4.71
CA ASP A 336 27.64 -0.17 4.25
C ASP A 336 28.74 0.89 4.50
N GLY A 337 28.62 1.65 5.61
CA GLY A 337 29.57 2.71 6.00
C GLY A 337 29.34 4.06 5.32
N ASP A 338 28.41 4.14 4.36
CA ASP A 338 28.02 5.38 3.70
C ASP A 338 26.73 5.96 4.30
N HIS A 339 26.59 7.28 4.23
CA HIS A 339 25.41 8.00 4.69
C HIS A 339 24.56 8.46 3.51
N TYR A 340 23.25 8.22 3.59
CA TYR A 340 22.29 8.53 2.52
C TYR A 340 21.15 9.40 3.03
N LEU A 341 20.77 10.40 2.24
CA LEU A 341 19.59 11.22 2.50
C LEU A 341 18.33 10.55 1.93
N VAL A 342 17.33 10.34 2.79
CA VAL A 342 16.08 9.67 2.43
C VAL A 342 14.87 10.58 2.59
N ALA A 343 14.09 10.74 1.51
CA ALA A 343 12.80 11.43 1.56
C ALA A 343 11.64 10.45 1.79
N LYS A 344 10.61 10.88 2.53
CA LYS A 344 9.39 10.10 2.77
C LYS A 344 8.55 9.93 1.49
N GLY A 345 7.76 8.86 1.46
CA GLY A 345 6.71 8.64 0.46
C GLY A 345 7.03 7.53 -0.55
N ALA A 346 5.98 6.83 -1.00
CA ALA A 346 6.07 5.67 -1.89
C ALA A 346 6.81 5.97 -3.20
N ARG A 347 6.46 7.08 -3.88
CA ARG A 347 7.13 7.46 -5.14
C ARG A 347 8.64 7.66 -4.96
N ARG A 348 9.08 8.23 -3.83
CA ARG A 348 10.50 8.44 -3.53
C ARG A 348 11.20 7.14 -3.15
N ALA A 349 10.53 6.25 -2.43
CA ALA A 349 11.05 4.91 -2.14
C ALA A 349 11.25 4.09 -3.42
N PHE A 350 10.26 4.05 -4.31
CA PHE A 350 10.41 3.40 -5.62
C PHE A 350 11.47 4.07 -6.49
N ALA A 351 11.59 5.40 -6.44
CA ALA A 351 12.66 6.10 -7.13
C ALA A 351 14.04 5.64 -6.63
N ARG A 352 14.22 5.42 -5.33
CA ARG A 352 15.48 4.87 -4.78
C ARG A 352 15.78 3.45 -5.25
N ALA A 353 14.76 2.60 -5.35
CA ALA A 353 14.92 1.22 -5.84
C ALA A 353 15.52 1.17 -7.26
N ILE A 354 15.21 2.18 -8.08
CA ILE A 354 15.59 2.23 -9.49
C ILE A 354 16.84 3.11 -9.69
N ALA A 355 16.88 4.28 -9.07
CA ALA A 355 17.91 5.31 -9.25
C ALA A 355 19.09 5.18 -8.28
N GLY A 356 18.93 4.41 -7.19
CA GLY A 356 19.78 4.47 -6.02
C GLY A 356 19.35 5.56 -5.03
N ALA A 357 19.89 5.48 -3.81
CA ALA A 357 19.69 6.50 -2.79
C ALA A 357 20.67 7.67 -2.98
N ALA A 358 20.29 8.86 -2.51
CA ALA A 358 21.14 10.04 -2.60
C ALA A 358 22.26 9.92 -1.56
N LYS A 359 23.46 9.53 -2.01
CA LYS A 359 24.63 9.48 -1.15
C LYS A 359 25.03 10.88 -0.74
N ILE A 360 25.37 11.03 0.53
CA ILE A 360 25.96 12.25 1.05
C ILE A 360 27.47 12.17 0.82
N GLU A 361 27.98 13.08 0.00
CA GLU A 361 29.43 13.23 -0.21
C GLU A 361 30.06 13.93 1.02
N ASP A 362 31.28 13.54 1.39
CA ASP A 362 32.07 14.16 2.46
C ASP A 362 31.48 14.10 3.90
N TRP A 363 30.67 13.09 4.22
CA TRP A 363 30.14 12.91 5.59
C TRP A 363 31.24 12.82 6.66
N ASP A 364 32.39 12.20 6.34
CA ASP A 364 33.53 12.05 7.25
C ASP A 364 34.19 13.39 7.64
N ARG A 365 33.89 14.48 6.92
CA ARG A 365 34.40 15.83 7.26
C ARG A 365 33.60 16.51 8.36
N ILE A 366 32.49 15.93 8.80
CA ILE A 366 31.72 16.46 9.91
C ILE A 366 32.43 16.08 11.21
N GLU A 367 33.34 16.94 11.67
CA GLU A 367 34.16 16.70 12.88
C GLU A 367 33.34 16.81 14.18
N ASP A 368 32.27 17.62 14.21
CA ASP A 368 31.49 17.92 15.41
C ASP A 368 29.99 17.66 15.21
N ASN A 369 29.55 16.43 15.48
CA ASN A 369 28.12 16.12 15.65
C ASN A 369 27.72 16.39 17.10
N ILE A 370 26.75 17.28 17.32
CA ILE A 370 26.20 17.54 18.65
C ILE A 370 25.02 16.57 18.89
N PRO A 371 25.18 15.50 19.69
CA PRO A 371 24.06 14.65 20.06
C PRO A 371 23.08 15.48 20.88
N THR A 372 21.81 15.48 20.48
CA THR A 372 20.79 16.26 21.18
C THR A 372 20.30 15.48 22.41
N SER A 373 20.22 16.13 23.57
CA SER A 373 19.77 15.49 24.82
C SER A 373 18.26 15.20 24.81
N GLY A 374 17.85 14.16 25.54
CA GLY A 374 16.54 13.53 25.45
C GLY A 374 15.34 14.48 25.55
N GLY A 375 14.67 14.71 24.41
CA GLY A 375 13.48 15.55 24.29
C GLY A 375 13.28 16.18 22.90
N SER A 376 14.33 16.24 22.07
CA SER A 376 14.26 16.77 20.71
C SER A 376 13.63 15.79 19.71
N SER A 377 13.05 16.32 18.63
CA SER A 377 12.46 15.51 17.54
C SER A 377 13.49 14.98 16.53
N TYR A 378 14.76 15.33 16.71
CA TYR A 378 15.94 14.97 15.92
C TYR A 378 17.05 14.46 16.84
N ALA A 379 17.91 13.58 16.30
CA ALA A 379 18.98 12.93 17.05
C ALA A 379 20.29 13.75 17.04
N GLU A 380 20.54 14.45 15.93
CA GLU A 380 21.80 15.15 15.66
C GLU A 380 21.50 16.50 14.99
N GLU A 381 22.32 17.51 15.30
CA GLU A 381 22.31 18.83 14.66
C GLU A 381 23.62 19.04 13.91
N ILE A 382 23.53 19.38 12.63
CA ILE A 382 24.68 19.67 11.75
C ILE A 382 24.60 21.12 11.31
N HIS A 383 25.68 21.86 11.53
CA HIS A 383 25.78 23.26 11.17
C HIS A 383 26.38 23.39 9.77
N LEU A 384 25.72 24.17 8.90
CA LEU A 384 26.13 24.44 7.52
C LEU A 384 26.91 25.77 7.45
N ASP A 385 27.88 25.86 6.54
CA ASP A 385 28.69 27.09 6.39
C ASP A 385 27.79 28.28 6.03
N PRO A 386 27.76 29.35 6.85
CA PRO A 386 26.92 30.52 6.60
C PRO A 386 27.45 31.41 5.47
N ARG A 387 28.68 31.21 4.98
CA ARG A 387 29.34 32.06 3.97
C ARG A 387 29.02 31.66 2.53
N VAL A 388 28.47 30.47 2.34
CA VAL A 388 28.16 29.91 1.04
C VAL A 388 26.69 30.20 0.78
N ASP A 389 26.38 30.73 -0.41
CA ASP A 389 25.01 31.09 -0.76
C ASP A 389 24.09 29.86 -0.83
N GLU A 390 24.63 28.73 -1.30
CA GLU A 390 23.94 27.43 -1.39
C GLU A 390 24.78 26.32 -0.72
N PRO A 391 24.85 26.25 0.62
CA PRO A 391 25.65 25.24 1.32
C PRO A 391 25.01 23.85 1.29
N LEU A 392 23.91 23.68 0.54
CA LEU A 392 23.12 22.46 0.48
C LEU A 392 22.52 22.28 -0.93
N ASP A 393 23.18 21.48 -1.77
CA ASP A 393 22.64 21.01 -3.05
C ASP A 393 22.02 19.61 -2.83
N ILE A 394 20.69 19.56 -2.78
CA ILE A 394 19.94 18.31 -2.65
C ILE A 394 19.19 18.00 -3.95
N VAL A 395 19.64 16.96 -4.65
CA VAL A 395 18.90 16.32 -5.73
C VAL A 395 18.34 14.99 -5.24
N LEU A 396 17.07 15.01 -4.82
CA LEU A 396 16.39 13.80 -4.35
C LEU A 396 16.02 12.85 -5.51
N PRO A 397 15.97 11.53 -5.27
CA PRO A 397 15.56 10.54 -6.26
C PRO A 397 14.13 10.81 -6.77
N GLN A 398 13.95 10.90 -8.09
CA GLN A 398 12.67 11.10 -8.76
C GLN A 398 12.49 10.09 -9.89
N ILE A 399 11.26 9.60 -10.03
CA ILE A 399 10.81 8.86 -11.21
C ILE A 399 10.27 9.88 -12.21
N ASN A 400 10.93 9.98 -13.35
CA ASN A 400 10.43 10.69 -14.51
C ASN A 400 9.90 9.67 -15.52
N ILE A 401 8.65 9.86 -15.93
CA ILE A 401 8.04 9.09 -17.01
C ILE A 401 8.42 9.81 -18.29
N ALA A 402 9.41 9.28 -19.00
CA ALA A 402 9.85 9.83 -20.27
C ALA A 402 9.64 8.77 -21.35
N PHE A 403 8.65 9.00 -22.20
CA PHE A 403 8.54 8.19 -23.41
C PHE A 403 9.76 8.48 -24.29
N PRO A 404 10.43 7.46 -24.83
CA PRO A 404 11.58 7.68 -25.70
C PRO A 404 11.15 8.56 -26.89
N ALA A 405 11.88 9.65 -27.12
CA ALA A 405 11.69 10.44 -28.33
C ALA A 405 11.98 9.54 -29.55
N THR A 406 11.22 9.72 -30.63
CA THR A 406 11.33 8.91 -31.86
C THR A 406 12.74 8.89 -32.45
N GLU A 407 13.58 9.88 -32.12
CA GLU A 407 14.97 10.01 -32.59
C GLU A 407 15.98 9.13 -31.83
N ASP A 408 15.68 8.70 -30.59
CA ASP A 408 16.56 7.83 -29.78
C ASP A 408 16.36 6.33 -30.04
N ILE A 409 15.39 5.97 -30.89
CA ILE A 409 14.99 4.59 -31.15
C ILE A 409 15.98 3.94 -32.14
N THR A 410 17.09 3.43 -31.63
CA THR A 410 18.02 2.63 -32.43
C THR A 410 17.47 1.21 -32.69
N PRO A 411 17.78 0.58 -33.84
CA PRO A 411 17.34 -0.80 -34.13
C PRO A 411 17.76 -1.84 -33.08
N LYS A 412 18.92 -1.62 -32.44
CA LYS A 412 19.41 -2.43 -31.32
C LYS A 412 18.56 -2.29 -30.05
N TYR A 413 18.00 -1.10 -29.80
CA TYR A 413 17.10 -0.84 -28.68
C TYR A 413 15.74 -1.52 -28.91
N ILE A 414 15.15 -1.37 -30.10
CA ILE A 414 13.92 -2.07 -30.49
C ILE A 414 14.11 -3.59 -30.38
N GLY A 415 15.23 -4.13 -30.87
CA GLY A 415 15.52 -5.55 -30.81
C GLY A 415 15.60 -6.10 -29.37
N ARG A 416 16.27 -5.39 -28.45
CA ARG A 416 16.34 -5.78 -27.03
C ARG A 416 14.99 -5.69 -26.33
N VAL A 417 14.23 -4.64 -26.61
CA VAL A 417 12.89 -4.43 -26.04
C VAL A 417 11.91 -5.48 -26.53
N ALA A 418 11.87 -5.75 -27.84
CA ALA A 418 11.02 -6.77 -28.43
C ALA A 418 11.37 -8.16 -27.88
N LEU A 419 12.66 -8.52 -27.84
CA LEU A 419 13.10 -9.83 -27.35
C LEU A 419 12.84 -9.99 -25.84
N GLY A 420 13.08 -8.94 -25.05
CA GLY A 420 12.79 -8.94 -23.61
C GLY A 420 11.29 -8.98 -23.30
N SER A 421 10.47 -8.29 -24.10
CA SER A 421 9.01 -8.30 -23.96
C SER A 421 8.42 -9.66 -24.35
N ILE A 422 8.88 -10.26 -25.45
CA ILE A 422 8.47 -11.60 -25.88
C ILE A 422 8.89 -12.64 -24.85
N ALA A 423 10.12 -12.56 -24.31
CA ALA A 423 10.58 -13.46 -23.26
C ALA A 423 9.77 -13.29 -21.97
N ALA A 424 9.46 -12.07 -21.55
CA ALA A 424 8.66 -11.82 -20.35
C ALA A 424 7.21 -12.31 -20.50
N VAL A 425 6.58 -12.10 -21.67
CA VAL A 425 5.24 -12.66 -21.96
C VAL A 425 5.30 -14.17 -22.03
N GLY A 426 6.32 -14.75 -22.67
CA GLY A 426 6.47 -16.20 -22.77
C GLY A 426 6.66 -16.86 -21.41
N ILE A 427 7.55 -16.33 -20.58
CA ILE A 427 7.78 -16.81 -19.20
C ILE A 427 6.53 -16.57 -18.35
N GLY A 428 5.92 -15.39 -18.43
CA GLY A 428 4.70 -15.06 -17.70
C GLY A 428 3.53 -15.97 -18.09
N ALA A 429 3.34 -16.22 -19.39
CA ALA A 429 2.27 -17.06 -19.91
C ALA A 429 2.50 -18.53 -19.56
N MET A 430 3.76 -18.97 -19.53
CA MET A 430 4.14 -20.32 -19.12
C MET A 430 3.93 -20.52 -17.61
N VAL A 431 4.38 -19.59 -16.76
CA VAL A 431 4.10 -19.61 -15.32
C VAL A 431 2.60 -19.57 -15.09
N SER A 432 1.88 -18.72 -15.83
CA SER A 432 0.44 -18.61 -15.72
C SER A 432 -0.31 -19.87 -16.15
N TRP A 433 0.13 -20.50 -17.22
CA TRP A 433 -0.43 -21.77 -17.70
C TRP A 433 -0.17 -22.90 -16.71
N THR A 434 1.07 -23.03 -16.23
CA THR A 434 1.46 -24.12 -15.31
C THR A 434 0.81 -24.00 -13.94
N ALA A 435 0.66 -22.78 -13.43
CA ALA A 435 0.06 -22.56 -12.13
C ALA A 435 -1.48 -22.50 -12.19
N TRP A 436 -2.06 -22.00 -13.30
CA TRP A 436 -3.47 -21.58 -13.33
C TRP A 436 -4.23 -21.93 -14.62
N GLY A 437 -3.66 -22.76 -15.50
CA GLY A 437 -4.35 -23.32 -16.68
C GLY A 437 -4.73 -22.29 -17.75
N THR A 438 -4.29 -21.04 -17.61
CA THR A 438 -4.64 -19.94 -18.50
C THR A 438 -3.35 -19.20 -18.90
N PRO A 439 -3.00 -19.13 -20.20
CA PRO A 439 -1.78 -18.43 -20.67
C PRO A 439 -1.93 -16.92 -20.57
N SER A 440 -3.18 -16.49 -20.42
CA SER A 440 -3.64 -15.13 -20.52
C SER A 440 -2.78 -14.28 -19.56
N TYR A 441 -2.68 -14.55 -18.26
CA TYR A 441 -1.98 -13.68 -17.30
C TYR A 441 -0.48 -13.42 -17.53
N GLY A 442 0.15 -14.02 -18.54
CA GLY A 442 1.50 -13.68 -18.98
C GLY A 442 1.72 -12.22 -19.38
N TRP A 443 0.70 -11.49 -19.80
CA TRP A 443 0.88 -10.06 -20.10
C TRP A 443 1.13 -9.22 -18.84
N LEU A 444 0.77 -9.67 -17.63
CA LEU A 444 1.11 -8.94 -16.40
C LEU A 444 2.63 -8.87 -16.18
N ALA A 445 3.39 -9.83 -16.72
CA ALA A 445 4.85 -9.78 -16.71
C ALA A 445 5.44 -8.69 -17.62
N LEU A 446 4.65 -8.09 -18.52
CA LEU A 446 5.09 -6.94 -19.32
C LEU A 446 5.12 -5.64 -18.51
N ALA A 447 4.29 -5.49 -17.48
CA ALA A 447 4.24 -4.28 -16.68
C ALA A 447 5.63 -3.87 -16.09
N PRO A 448 6.42 -4.76 -15.48
CA PRO A 448 7.76 -4.41 -15.01
C PRO A 448 8.75 -4.13 -16.16
N VAL A 449 8.64 -4.82 -17.30
CA VAL A 449 9.48 -4.57 -18.49
C VAL A 449 9.18 -3.19 -19.06
N PHE A 450 7.91 -2.86 -19.23
CA PHE A 450 7.47 -1.55 -19.71
C PHE A 450 7.82 -0.44 -18.72
N GLY A 451 7.65 -0.70 -17.43
CA GLY A 451 8.11 0.18 -16.35
C GLY A 451 9.60 0.50 -16.48
N ALA A 452 10.45 -0.51 -16.65
CA ALA A 452 11.90 -0.31 -16.82
C ALA A 452 12.28 0.49 -18.08
N LEU A 453 11.41 0.56 -19.09
CA LEU A 453 11.67 1.30 -20.33
C LEU A 453 11.23 2.76 -20.27
N VAL A 454 10.12 3.03 -19.60
CA VAL A 454 9.53 4.38 -19.52
C VAL A 454 10.04 5.16 -18.30
N ILE A 455 10.41 4.45 -17.23
CA ILE A 455 10.92 5.07 -16.01
C ILE A 455 12.40 5.41 -16.19
N ARG A 456 12.70 6.70 -16.35
CA ARG A 456 14.08 7.20 -16.29
C ARG A 456 14.38 7.74 -14.90
N PRO A 457 15.33 7.14 -14.16
CA PRO A 457 15.79 7.72 -12.90
C PRO A 457 16.59 9.00 -13.14
N ASN A 458 16.52 9.95 -12.21
CA ASN A 458 17.53 11.01 -12.12
C ASN A 458 18.77 10.50 -11.36
N ASN A 459 19.90 11.20 -11.45
CA ASN A 459 21.08 10.91 -10.62
C ASN A 459 20.94 11.65 -9.29
N PRO A 460 20.60 10.96 -8.19
CA PRO A 460 20.43 11.62 -6.91
C PRO A 460 21.81 11.96 -6.32
N ARG A 461 21.96 13.16 -5.77
CA ARG A 461 23.19 13.61 -5.10
C ARG A 461 22.85 14.54 -3.95
N VAL A 462 23.67 14.49 -2.90
CA VAL A 462 23.63 15.46 -1.81
C VAL A 462 25.04 15.95 -1.56
N ARG A 463 25.22 17.27 -1.68
CA ARG A 463 26.44 17.97 -1.29
C ARG A 463 26.07 19.00 -0.25
N PHE A 464 26.83 19.02 0.83
CA PHE A 464 26.77 20.14 1.76
C PHE A 464 28.18 20.54 2.19
N GLU A 465 28.30 21.79 2.59
CA GLU A 465 29.55 22.35 3.12
C GLU A 465 29.39 22.54 4.64
N PRO A 466 30.00 21.68 5.47
CA PRO A 466 29.87 21.78 6.92
C PRO A 466 30.56 23.05 7.42
N ALA A 467 29.97 23.69 8.44
CA ALA A 467 30.62 24.80 9.13
C ALA A 467 31.91 24.32 9.81
N SER A 468 32.94 25.16 9.83
CA SER A 468 34.18 24.80 10.54
C SER A 468 33.97 24.84 12.06
N THR A 469 34.73 24.02 12.80
CA THR A 469 34.67 23.96 14.27
C THR A 469 34.85 25.34 14.93
N MET A 470 35.72 26.18 14.37
CA MET A 470 35.90 27.57 14.81
C MET A 470 34.65 28.45 14.62
N GLN A 471 33.89 28.23 13.55
CA GLN A 471 32.63 28.94 13.32
C GLN A 471 31.55 28.49 14.31
N MET A 472 31.46 27.19 14.59
CA MET A 472 30.52 26.65 15.58
C MET A 472 30.79 27.18 16.99
N GLN A 473 32.06 27.31 17.38
CA GLN A 473 32.45 27.92 18.66
C GLN A 473 32.09 29.41 18.69
N ALA A 474 32.34 30.13 17.59
CA ALA A 474 31.96 31.54 17.48
C ALA A 474 30.44 31.74 17.53
N GLU A 475 29.67 30.85 16.91
CA GLU A 475 28.20 30.83 16.96
C GLU A 475 27.69 30.56 18.38
N THR A 476 28.21 29.52 19.03
CA THR A 476 27.81 29.17 20.40
C THR A 476 28.08 30.36 21.33
N ARG A 477 29.25 30.99 21.19
CA ARG A 477 29.60 32.20 21.95
C ARG A 477 28.66 33.37 21.63
N ASN A 478 28.36 33.63 20.36
CA ASN A 478 27.48 34.72 19.96
C ASN A 478 26.03 34.49 20.41
N THR A 479 25.56 33.24 20.41
CA THR A 479 24.20 32.88 20.85
C THR A 479 24.07 32.99 22.36
N LEU A 480 25.09 32.56 23.11
CA LEU A 480 25.16 32.78 24.56
C LEU A 480 25.18 34.28 24.89
N LEU A 481 26.04 35.06 24.22
CA LEU A 481 26.08 36.51 24.39
C LEU A 481 24.74 37.16 24.03
N ALA A 482 24.11 36.78 22.92
CA ALA A 482 22.82 37.33 22.51
C ALA A 482 21.70 36.99 23.51
N ARG A 483 21.73 35.78 24.10
CA ARG A 483 20.82 35.40 25.18
C ARG A 483 21.06 36.24 26.43
N ASP A 484 22.31 36.38 26.84
CA ASP A 484 22.70 37.19 27.99
C ASP A 484 22.29 38.67 27.82
N TYR A 485 22.42 39.21 26.60
CA TYR A 485 21.93 40.56 26.26
C TYR A 485 20.40 40.65 26.23
N ALA A 486 19.70 39.62 25.73
CA ALA A 486 18.23 39.58 25.67
C ALA A 486 17.58 39.40 27.04
N GLU A 487 18.23 38.68 27.96
CA GLU A 487 17.82 38.57 29.37
C GLU A 487 18.11 39.85 30.16
N GLY A 488 18.74 40.86 29.55
CA GLY A 488 18.94 42.18 30.15
C GLY A 488 19.90 42.18 31.33
N GLU A 489 20.80 41.20 31.43
CA GLU A 489 21.81 41.20 32.48
C GLU A 489 22.73 42.40 32.32
N THR A 490 22.86 43.17 33.40
CA THR A 490 23.72 44.35 33.41
C THR A 490 25.18 43.93 33.19
N ASN A 491 25.97 44.76 32.51
CA ASN A 491 27.38 44.48 32.17
C ASN A 491 28.22 44.08 33.42
N ASP A 492 27.80 44.53 34.61
CA ASP A 492 28.40 44.18 35.89
C ASP A 492 28.04 42.76 36.38
N GLU A 493 26.85 42.26 36.11
CA GLU A 493 26.47 40.86 36.36
C GLU A 493 27.22 39.91 35.43
N LEU A 494 27.39 40.29 34.16
CA LEU A 494 28.20 39.50 33.22
C LEU A 494 29.68 39.45 33.63
N ARG A 495 30.24 40.56 34.13
CA ARG A 495 31.59 40.57 34.68
C ARG A 495 31.71 39.68 35.92
N ARG A 496 30.74 39.74 36.83
CA ARG A 496 30.73 38.88 38.03
C ARG A 496 30.58 37.40 37.66
N ARG A 497 29.73 37.07 36.70
CA ARG A 497 29.55 35.68 36.25
C ARG A 497 30.79 35.16 35.52
N ASN A 498 31.39 35.94 34.62
CA ASN A 498 32.65 35.57 33.97
C ASN A 498 33.80 35.44 34.97
N GLN A 499 33.93 36.35 35.94
CA GLN A 499 34.92 36.19 37.03
C GLN A 499 34.64 34.95 37.86
N LYS A 500 33.37 34.61 38.12
CA LYS A 500 33.00 33.40 38.86
C LYS A 500 33.33 32.13 38.07
N LEU A 501 33.08 32.13 36.75
CA LEU A 501 33.42 31.02 35.86
C LEU A 501 34.93 30.88 35.68
N GLU A 502 35.68 31.98 35.53
CA GLU A 502 37.14 31.96 35.50
C GLU A 502 37.72 31.50 36.84
N GLY A 503 37.14 31.93 37.96
CA GLY A 503 37.49 31.46 39.30
C GLY A 503 37.19 29.97 39.50
N GLN A 504 36.06 29.48 38.99
CA GLN A 504 35.72 28.06 39.01
C GLN A 504 36.65 27.24 38.12
N ALA A 505 36.95 27.71 36.90
CA ALA A 505 37.87 27.03 35.98
C ALA A 505 39.31 27.03 36.51
N GLN A 506 39.74 28.10 37.19
CA GLN A 506 41.02 28.12 37.90
C GLN A 506 41.02 27.17 39.11
N ALA A 507 39.95 27.17 39.91
CA ALA A 507 39.82 26.25 41.04
C ALA A 507 39.86 24.77 40.56
N GLU A 508 39.15 24.44 39.49
CA GLU A 508 39.14 23.11 38.89
C GLU A 508 40.52 22.73 38.30
N ARG A 509 41.24 23.69 37.68
CA ARG A 509 42.62 23.46 37.25
C ARG A 509 43.57 23.18 38.41
N VAL A 510 43.44 23.93 39.50
CA VAL A 510 44.23 23.72 40.73
C VAL A 510 43.87 22.38 41.39
N GLU A 511 42.60 21.98 41.35
CA GLU A 511 42.14 20.68 41.86
C GLU A 511 42.72 19.53 41.01
N LEU A 512 42.63 19.63 39.69
CA LEU A 512 43.24 18.67 38.75
C LEU A 512 44.77 18.60 38.87
N GLU A 513 45.46 19.73 39.08
CA GLU A 513 46.90 19.74 39.36
C GLU A 513 47.22 19.10 40.71
N ASN A 514 46.43 19.35 41.74
CA ASN A 514 46.59 18.72 43.04
C ASN A 514 46.32 17.21 42.99
N GLU A 515 45.32 16.76 42.23
CA GLU A 515 45.08 15.35 41.97
C GLU A 515 46.27 14.73 41.24
N ARG A 516 46.74 15.34 40.13
CA ARG A 516 47.94 14.87 39.42
C ARG A 516 49.17 14.83 40.29
N ARG A 517 49.36 15.80 41.18
CA ARG A 517 50.48 15.85 42.12
C ARG A 517 50.35 14.76 43.19
N LYS A 518 49.15 14.48 43.69
CA LYS A 518 48.89 13.32 44.57
C LYS A 518 49.18 12.01 43.86
N THR A 519 48.69 11.83 42.63
CA THR A 519 48.95 10.60 41.86
C THR A 519 50.44 10.42 41.58
N ALA A 520 51.15 11.50 41.21
CA ALA A 520 52.60 11.46 41.01
C ALA A 520 53.38 11.18 42.32
N THR A 521 52.92 11.71 43.45
CA THR A 521 53.54 11.46 44.76
C THR A 521 53.30 10.01 45.20
N ASP A 522 52.09 9.48 44.99
CA ASP A 522 51.74 8.08 45.25
C ASP A 522 52.53 7.12 44.35
N GLU A 523 52.78 7.50 43.09
CA GLU A 523 53.60 6.75 42.15
C GLU A 523 55.08 6.74 42.56
N VAL A 524 55.62 7.88 43.02
CA VAL A 524 56.98 7.97 43.58
C VAL A 524 57.12 7.16 44.87
N LEU A 525 56.14 7.20 45.77
CA LEU A 525 56.11 6.41 47.01
C LEU A 525 56.06 4.90 46.72
N ARG A 526 55.19 4.47 45.80
CA ARG A 526 55.15 3.07 45.33
C ARG A 526 56.47 2.64 44.67
N SER A 527 57.11 3.53 43.90
CA SER A 527 58.41 3.24 43.26
C SER A 527 59.56 3.01 44.27
N ARG A 528 59.44 3.55 45.49
CA ARG A 528 60.39 3.36 46.59
C ARG A 528 60.03 2.20 47.53
N GLY A 529 59.00 1.41 47.18
CA GLY A 529 58.56 0.26 47.97
C GLY A 529 57.81 0.63 49.26
N ALA A 530 57.38 1.88 49.39
CA ALA A 530 56.54 2.32 50.49
C ALA A 530 55.06 2.16 50.10
N ASP A 531 54.27 1.58 51.01
CA ASP A 531 52.82 1.48 50.83
C ASP A 531 52.17 2.84 51.15
N PRO A 532 51.54 3.53 50.18
CA PRO A 532 50.97 4.87 50.38
C PRO A 532 49.82 4.90 51.41
N GLU A 533 49.22 3.75 51.75
CA GLU A 533 48.21 3.67 52.81
C GLU A 533 48.81 3.45 54.22
N ALA A 534 50.08 3.04 54.32
CA ALA A 534 50.76 2.78 55.58
C ALA A 534 51.49 4.02 56.17
N VAL A 535 51.55 5.12 55.42
CA VAL A 535 52.02 6.42 55.92
C VAL A 535 50.90 7.02 56.78
N GLY A 536 50.92 6.61 58.05
CA GLY A 536 49.81 6.71 59.00
C GLY A 536 49.33 8.13 59.30
N GLU A 537 48.10 8.18 59.83
CA GLU A 537 47.37 9.39 60.25
C GLU A 537 48.21 10.42 61.02
N SER A 538 49.26 10.00 61.73
CA SER A 538 50.17 10.88 62.47
C SER A 538 50.95 11.87 61.59
N GLU A 539 51.38 11.49 60.37
CA GLU A 539 52.03 12.46 59.47
C GLU A 539 50.98 13.37 58.82
N ARG A 540 49.78 12.86 58.51
CA ARG A 540 48.68 13.68 57.99
C ARG A 540 48.19 14.73 59.00
N GLU A 541 48.22 14.43 60.29
CA GLU A 541 47.93 15.42 61.35
C GLU A 541 49.06 16.45 61.51
N ALA A 542 50.33 16.06 61.40
CA ALA A 542 51.45 17.00 61.44
C ALA A 542 51.44 17.99 60.25
N TRP A 543 51.12 17.52 59.04
CA TRP A 543 50.97 18.38 57.87
C TRP A 543 49.71 19.26 57.91
N LYS A 544 48.62 18.80 58.55
CA LYS A 544 47.44 19.65 58.81
C LYS A 544 47.75 20.76 59.81
N SER A 545 48.41 20.42 60.92
CA SER A 545 48.81 21.41 61.94
C SER A 545 49.73 22.49 61.36
N ALA A 546 50.70 22.13 60.53
CA ALA A 546 51.59 23.10 59.89
C ALA A 546 50.87 24.00 58.87
N ARG A 547 49.86 23.46 58.17
CA ARG A 547 49.08 24.21 57.19
C ARG A 547 48.07 25.16 57.84
N ASP A 548 47.54 24.79 59.00
CA ASP A 548 46.62 25.63 59.77
C ASP A 548 47.38 26.77 60.48
N GLU A 549 48.65 26.57 60.88
CA GLU A 549 49.54 27.65 61.37
C GLU A 549 49.89 28.67 60.27
N ASP A 550 50.24 28.23 59.05
CA ASP A 550 50.50 29.16 57.92
C ASP A 550 49.25 29.98 57.54
N LYS A 551 48.05 29.38 57.68
CA LYS A 551 46.79 30.09 57.42
C LYS A 551 46.47 31.15 58.46
N GLU A 552 46.75 30.89 59.74
CA GLU A 552 46.57 31.90 60.78
C GLU A 552 47.58 33.07 60.63
N ALA A 553 48.79 32.80 60.12
CA ALA A 553 49.78 33.83 59.83
C ALA A 553 49.37 34.75 58.67
N ASP A 554 48.85 34.18 57.57
CA ASP A 554 48.33 34.97 56.43
C ASP A 554 47.08 35.78 56.83
N ASP A 555 46.19 35.22 57.66
CA ASP A 555 44.98 35.90 58.15
C ASP A 555 45.29 37.02 59.17
N GLU A 556 46.43 36.96 59.89
CA GLU A 556 46.93 38.06 60.74
C GLU A 556 47.59 39.18 59.92
N GLU A 557 48.27 38.85 58.81
CA GLU A 557 48.87 39.86 57.92
C GLU A 557 47.78 40.67 57.18
N GLU A 558 46.71 40.02 56.70
CA GLU A 558 45.54 40.70 56.08
C GLU A 558 44.73 41.57 57.06
N ARG A 559 44.80 41.32 58.38
CA ARG A 559 44.15 42.17 59.40
C ARG A 559 44.99 43.40 59.80
N SER A 560 46.25 43.45 59.40
CA SER A 560 47.20 44.53 59.73
C SER A 560 47.44 45.55 58.60
N SER A 561 46.90 45.28 57.40
CA SER A 561 46.84 46.17 56.23
C SER A 561 45.45 46.78 56.06
#